data_AF-A0A844HT08-F1
#
_entry.id   AF-A0A844HT08-F1
#
_cell.length_a   1.000
_cell.length_b   1.000
_cell.length_c   1.000
_cell.angle_alpha   90.00
_cell.angle_beta   90.00
_cell.angle_gamma   90.00
#
_symmetry.space_group_name_H-M   'P 1'
#
loop_
_entity.id
_entity.type
_entity.pdbx_description
1 polymer ?
#
loop_
_entity_poly.entity_id
_entity_poly.type
_entity_poly.pdbx_seq_one_letter_code
_entity_poly.pdbx_strand_id
1 'polypeptide(L)'
;MDNPLAKRASMMRIDVAKDFSPFPIGRFTPRDGEYTGQSFRELHLVPAMKSVLGTSERIYVDIEGLITLGSSFLEEAFGGLVRESGFKRSDVEKYIVIEFKDPSLKFYSDEISKYIREA
;
A
#
# COMPACT_ATOMS: atom_id res chain seq x y z
N MET A 1 -2.78 33.56 -19.24
CA MET A 1 -2.45 33.15 -17.85
C MET A 1 -2.63 31.66 -17.81
N ASP A 2 -1.57 30.96 -18.19
CA ASP A 2 -1.57 29.50 -18.23
C ASP A 2 -1.67 28.97 -16.81
N ASN A 3 -2.77 28.28 -16.52
CA ASN A 3 -2.95 27.54 -15.29
C ASN A 3 -2.00 26.32 -15.36
N PRO A 4 -0.92 26.25 -14.55
CA PRO A 4 0.05 25.16 -14.63
C PRO A 4 -0.49 23.82 -14.13
N LEU A 5 -1.75 23.76 -13.70
CA LEU A 5 -2.43 22.53 -13.34
C LEU A 5 -2.86 21.70 -14.55
N ALA A 6 -2.31 22.02 -15.73
CA ALA A 6 -2.26 21.12 -16.86
C ALA A 6 -1.81 19.71 -16.42
N LYS A 7 -2.79 18.81 -16.36
CA LYS A 7 -2.62 17.42 -16.78
C LYS A 7 -1.53 16.65 -16.02
N ARG A 8 -1.74 16.43 -14.72
CA ARG A 8 -1.12 15.26 -14.08
C ARG A 8 -1.95 14.05 -14.50
N ALA A 9 -1.35 13.16 -15.28
CA ALA A 9 -1.93 11.86 -15.58
C ALA A 9 -2.48 11.22 -14.29
N SER A 10 -3.59 10.49 -14.42
CA SER A 10 -4.23 9.65 -13.40
C SER A 10 -3.20 8.84 -12.61
N MET A 11 -2.65 9.41 -11.54
CA MET A 11 -1.81 8.67 -10.60
C MET A 11 -2.73 8.07 -9.55
N MET A 12 -2.81 6.75 -9.50
CA MET A 12 -3.54 6.03 -8.47
C MET A 12 -2.76 6.13 -7.16
N ARG A 13 -3.10 7.10 -6.32
CA ARG A 13 -2.49 7.32 -5.01
C ARG A 13 -3.41 6.81 -3.91
N ILE A 14 -2.83 6.15 -2.90
CA ILE A 14 -3.49 5.79 -1.65
C ILE A 14 -2.69 6.45 -0.52
N ASP A 15 -3.28 7.42 0.16
CA ASP A 15 -2.73 8.02 1.36
C ASP A 15 -3.17 7.19 2.56
N VAL A 16 -2.27 6.37 3.13
CA VAL A 16 -2.66 5.40 4.16
C VAL A 16 -3.23 6.12 5.40
N ALA A 17 -2.67 7.27 5.77
CA ALA A 17 -3.12 8.01 6.95
C ALA A 17 -4.51 8.63 6.74
N LYS A 18 -4.80 9.15 5.55
CA LYS A 18 -6.06 9.86 5.25
C LYS A 18 -7.17 8.96 4.72
N ASP A 19 -6.84 8.01 3.85
CA ASP A 19 -7.81 7.16 3.16
C ASP A 19 -8.15 5.91 3.97
N PHE A 20 -7.32 5.54 4.95
CA PHE A 20 -7.53 4.36 5.77
C PHE A 20 -7.49 4.69 7.27
N SER A 21 -6.31 4.94 7.83
CA SER A 21 -6.15 5.31 9.24
C SER A 21 -4.73 5.80 9.53
N PRO A 22 -4.54 6.79 10.41
CA PRO A 22 -3.21 7.15 10.92
C PRO A 22 -2.64 6.12 11.90
N PHE A 23 -3.43 5.13 12.34
CA PHE A 23 -3.04 4.08 13.28
C PHE A 23 -3.36 2.66 12.77
N PRO A 24 -2.83 2.24 11.60
CA PRO A 24 -3.03 0.88 11.10
C PRO A 24 -2.35 -0.14 12.01
N ILE A 25 -3.02 -1.26 12.31
CA ILE A 25 -2.53 -2.23 13.30
C ILE A 25 -2.97 -3.66 13.01
N GLY A 26 -2.14 -4.62 13.41
CA GLY A 26 -2.51 -6.03 13.40
C GLY A 26 -2.76 -6.60 12.01
N ARG A 27 -3.23 -7.84 11.97
CA ARG A 27 -3.40 -8.60 10.73
C ARG A 27 -4.86 -8.70 10.34
N PHE A 28 -5.71 -9.15 11.27
CA PHE A 28 -7.05 -9.62 10.92
C PHE A 28 -8.15 -8.91 11.69
N THR A 29 -9.22 -8.58 10.98
CA THR A 29 -10.47 -8.04 11.56
C THR A 29 -11.42 -9.19 11.89
N PRO A 30 -12.23 -9.13 12.97
CA PRO A 30 -12.32 -8.05 13.96
C PRO A 30 -11.32 -8.17 15.12
N ARG A 31 -10.53 -9.24 15.17
CA ARG A 31 -9.69 -9.58 16.32
C ARG A 31 -8.68 -8.48 16.68
N ASP A 32 -8.05 -7.89 15.67
CA ASP A 32 -7.00 -6.89 15.86
C ASP A 32 -7.54 -5.45 15.66
N GLY A 33 -8.87 -5.30 15.54
CA GLY A 33 -9.56 -4.02 15.28
C GLY A 33 -10.08 -3.89 13.84
N GLU A 34 -10.50 -2.68 13.50
CA GLU A 34 -11.08 -2.35 12.18
C GLU A 34 -10.02 -2.05 11.13
N TYR A 35 -8.92 -1.39 11.52
CA TYR A 35 -7.88 -0.90 10.60
C TYR A 35 -6.69 -1.85 10.49
N THR A 36 -6.96 -3.05 10.00
CA THR A 36 -6.00 -4.17 9.93
C THR A 36 -5.36 -4.35 8.56
N GLY A 37 -4.26 -5.11 8.49
CA GLY A 37 -3.59 -5.41 7.22
C GLY A 37 -4.52 -6.12 6.21
N GLN A 38 -5.38 -7.02 6.70
CA GLN A 38 -6.41 -7.67 5.90
C GLN A 38 -7.37 -6.64 5.30
N SER A 39 -7.93 -5.76 6.15
CA SER A 39 -8.90 -4.76 5.69
C SER A 39 -8.29 -3.78 4.69
N PHE A 40 -7.05 -3.30 4.92
CA PHE A 40 -6.35 -2.43 3.99
C PHE A 40 -6.09 -3.13 2.65
N ARG A 41 -5.66 -4.40 2.69
CA ARG A 41 -5.46 -5.21 1.49
C ARG A 41 -6.75 -5.36 0.69
N GLU A 42 -7.82 -5.81 1.33
CA GLU A 42 -9.07 -6.15 0.66
C GLU A 42 -9.82 -4.92 0.15
N LEU A 43 -9.81 -3.82 0.90
CA LEU A 43 -10.58 -2.62 0.57
C LEU A 43 -9.82 -1.63 -0.32
N HIS A 44 -8.48 -1.59 -0.26
CA HIS A 44 -7.68 -0.62 -1.00
C HIS A 44 -6.73 -1.27 -2.01
N LEU A 45 -5.83 -2.16 -1.56
CA LEU A 45 -4.76 -2.66 -2.43
C LEU A 45 -5.27 -3.63 -3.51
N VAL A 46 -6.19 -4.54 -3.19
CA VAL A 46 -6.75 -5.51 -4.14
C VAL A 46 -7.52 -4.83 -5.26
N PRO A 47 -8.45 -3.87 -5.00
CA PRO A 47 -9.09 -3.10 -6.06
C PRO A 47 -8.09 -2.32 -6.91
N ALA A 48 -7.12 -1.66 -6.27
CA ALA A 48 -6.09 -0.89 -6.98
C ALA A 48 -5.25 -1.78 -7.90
N MET A 49 -4.79 -2.94 -7.41
CA MET A 49 -4.05 -3.92 -8.21
C MET A 49 -4.85 -4.37 -9.43
N LYS A 50 -6.13 -4.72 -9.23
CA LYS A 50 -7.02 -5.14 -10.34
C LYS A 50 -7.18 -4.06 -11.40
N SER A 51 -7.17 -2.78 -11.02
CA SER A 51 -7.31 -1.68 -11.98
C SER A 51 -6.05 -1.38 -12.79
N VAL A 52 -4.86 -1.65 -12.26
CA VAL A 52 -3.59 -1.33 -12.95
C VAL A 52 -2.99 -2.51 -13.71
N LEU A 53 -3.42 -3.74 -13.45
CA LEU A 53 -2.92 -4.94 -14.14
C LEU A 53 -3.09 -4.82 -15.67
N GLY A 54 -1.98 -4.97 -16.39
CA GLY A 54 -1.94 -4.87 -17.85
C GLY A 54 -1.86 -3.44 -18.39
N THR A 55 -1.82 -2.44 -17.50
CA THR A 55 -1.67 -1.03 -17.86
C THR A 55 -0.23 -0.55 -17.64
N SER A 56 0.05 0.71 -18.03
CA SER A 56 1.28 1.41 -17.67
C SER A 56 1.18 2.18 -16.35
N GLU A 57 0.03 2.16 -15.68
CA GLU A 57 -0.20 2.87 -14.43
C GLU A 57 0.43 2.13 -13.25
N ARG A 58 0.66 2.84 -12.15
CA ARG A 58 1.20 2.32 -10.89
C ARG A 58 0.38 2.84 -9.70
N ILE A 59 0.44 2.11 -8.61
CA ILE A 59 -0.19 2.42 -7.33
C ILE A 59 0.88 3.06 -6.45
N TYR A 60 0.66 4.31 -6.07
CA TYR A 60 1.55 5.04 -5.17
C TYR A 60 0.94 5.01 -3.76
N VAL A 61 1.56 4.25 -2.87
CA VAL A 61 1.11 4.11 -1.48
C VAL A 61 1.93 5.08 -0.63
N ASP A 62 1.30 6.15 -0.19
CA ASP A 62 1.90 7.18 0.65
C ASP A 62 1.77 6.78 2.13
N ILE A 63 2.92 6.62 2.77
CA ILE A 63 3.02 6.22 4.19
C ILE A 63 3.36 7.41 5.11
N GLU A 64 3.27 8.64 4.61
CA GLU A 64 3.38 9.86 5.42
C GLU A 64 2.23 10.01 6.41
N GLY A 65 2.49 10.70 7.52
CA GLY A 65 1.47 11.03 8.52
C GLY A 65 0.96 9.86 9.36
N LEU A 66 1.52 8.67 9.18
CA LEU A 66 1.25 7.51 10.03
C LEU A 66 1.93 7.68 11.39
N ILE A 67 1.19 7.37 12.46
CA ILE A 67 1.71 7.42 13.84
C ILE A 67 2.30 6.08 14.26
N THR A 68 1.76 4.98 13.71
CA THR A 68 2.30 3.64 13.88
C THR A 68 2.21 2.89 12.56
N LEU A 69 3.18 2.01 12.32
CA LEU A 69 3.17 1.11 11.18
C LEU A 69 3.78 -0.23 11.59
N GLY A 70 2.92 -1.11 12.13
CA GLY A 70 3.37 -2.39 12.69
C GLY A 70 3.79 -3.39 11.61
N SER A 71 4.83 -4.19 11.90
CA SER A 71 5.30 -5.29 11.04
C SER A 71 4.18 -6.26 10.64
N SER A 72 3.30 -6.60 11.58
CA SER A 72 2.14 -7.47 11.32
C SER A 72 1.17 -6.86 10.32
N PHE A 73 0.93 -5.55 10.39
CA PHE A 73 0.09 -4.87 9.40
C PHE A 73 0.74 -4.92 8.02
N LEU A 74 2.04 -4.59 7.93
CA LEU A 74 2.79 -4.58 6.67
C LEU A 74 2.83 -5.96 5.99
N GLU A 75 3.13 -7.00 6.77
CA GLU A 75 3.20 -8.37 6.25
C GLU A 75 1.86 -8.85 5.70
N GLU A 76 0.77 -8.56 6.42
CA GLU A 76 -0.58 -8.97 6.02
C GLU A 76 -1.09 -8.13 4.84
N ALA A 77 -0.87 -6.82 4.87
CA ALA A 77 -1.29 -5.92 3.81
C ALA A 77 -0.60 -6.22 2.48
N PHE A 78 0.73 -6.27 2.49
CA PHE A 78 1.52 -6.32 1.26
C PHE A 78 1.97 -7.74 0.91
N GLY A 79 2.48 -8.51 1.87
CA GLY A 79 2.79 -9.94 1.64
C GLY A 79 1.53 -10.76 1.36
N GLY A 80 0.42 -10.41 2.00
CA GLY A 80 -0.87 -11.05 1.75
C GLY A 80 -1.46 -10.77 0.36
N LEU A 81 -1.01 -9.76 -0.39
CA LEU A 81 -1.38 -9.64 -1.81
C LEU A 81 -0.94 -10.86 -2.62
N VAL A 82 0.21 -11.43 -2.27
CA VAL A 82 0.72 -12.63 -2.91
C VAL A 82 0.07 -13.87 -2.31
N ARG A 83 0.17 -14.07 -0.98
CA ARG A 83 -0.29 -15.30 -0.32
C ARG A 83 -1.80 -15.48 -0.32
N GLU A 84 -2.54 -14.43 -0.01
CA GLU A 84 -3.98 -14.49 0.23
C GLU A 84 -4.78 -14.07 -1.01
N SER A 85 -4.30 -13.06 -1.74
CA SER A 85 -5.02 -12.51 -2.91
C SER A 85 -4.58 -13.10 -4.25
N GLY A 86 -3.49 -13.89 -4.28
CA GLY A 86 -3.03 -14.62 -5.46
C GLY A 86 -2.39 -13.75 -6.55
N PHE A 87 -1.99 -12.51 -6.25
CA PHE A 87 -1.21 -11.72 -7.20
C PHE A 87 0.20 -12.29 -7.36
N LYS A 88 0.74 -12.26 -8.58
CA LYS A 88 2.14 -12.63 -8.78
C LYS A 88 3.02 -11.61 -8.06
N ARG A 89 4.02 -12.09 -7.31
CA ARG A 89 5.02 -11.23 -6.67
C ARG A 89 5.59 -10.17 -7.62
N SER A 90 5.96 -10.57 -8.84
CA SER A 90 6.51 -9.67 -9.85
C SER A 90 5.55 -8.55 -10.25
N ASP A 91 4.24 -8.80 -10.22
CA ASP A 91 3.25 -7.77 -10.48
C ASP A 91 3.16 -6.81 -9.29
N VAL A 92 3.12 -7.32 -8.05
CA VAL A 92 3.10 -6.49 -6.84
C VAL A 92 4.32 -5.56 -6.79
N GLU A 93 5.53 -6.09 -7.02
CA GLU A 93 6.78 -5.31 -7.06
C GLU A 93 6.81 -4.29 -8.21
N LYS A 94 6.16 -4.59 -9.34
CA LYS A 94 6.11 -3.71 -10.50
C LYS A 94 5.15 -2.54 -10.31
N TYR A 95 3.97 -2.82 -9.75
CA TYR A 95 2.86 -1.87 -9.74
C TYR A 95 2.80 -1.04 -8.45
N ILE A 96 3.23 -1.57 -7.31
CA ILE A 96 3.22 -0.82 -6.04
C ILE A 96 4.51 -0.05 -5.87
N VAL A 97 4.38 1.25 -5.63
CA VAL A 97 5.47 2.16 -5.28
C VAL A 97 5.16 2.75 -3.91
N ILE A 98 6.05 2.52 -2.93
CA ILE A 98 5.92 3.13 -1.61
C ILE A 98 6.53 4.53 -1.68
N GLU A 99 5.75 5.53 -1.27
CA GLU A 99 6.17 6.92 -1.26
C GLU A 99 6.25 7.46 0.17
N PHE A 100 7.33 8.20 0.41
CA PHE A 100 7.58 8.92 1.65
C PHE A 100 8.61 10.02 1.37
N LYS A 101 8.58 11.07 2.17
CA LYS A 101 9.52 12.19 2.21
C LYS A 101 10.42 12.10 3.44
N ASP A 102 9.91 11.67 4.58
CA ASP A 102 10.72 11.44 5.78
C ASP A 102 11.64 10.22 5.59
N PRO A 103 12.97 10.39 5.57
CA PRO A 103 13.90 9.27 5.42
C PRO A 103 13.79 8.21 6.51
N SER A 104 13.24 8.54 7.70
CA SER A 104 13.01 7.59 8.78
C SER A 104 12.04 6.47 8.38
N LEU A 105 11.14 6.76 7.43
CA LEU A 105 10.15 5.81 6.93
C LEU A 105 10.72 4.80 5.93
N LYS A 106 11.98 4.97 5.49
CA LYS A 106 12.64 4.05 4.57
C LYS A 106 12.64 2.61 5.09
N PHE A 107 12.83 2.43 6.40
CA PHE A 107 12.80 1.10 7.03
C PHE A 107 11.50 0.34 6.72
N TYR A 108 10.35 1.02 6.77
CA TYR A 108 9.06 0.38 6.46
C TYR A 108 8.93 0.02 4.99
N SER A 109 9.44 0.86 4.08
CA SER A 109 9.49 0.52 2.65
C SER A 109 10.37 -0.71 2.38
N ASP A 110 11.48 -0.84 3.10
CA ASP A 110 12.37 -2.01 2.99
C ASP A 110 11.68 -3.28 3.53
N GLU A 111 10.98 -3.18 4.68
CA GLU A 111 10.20 -4.28 5.26
C GLU A 111 9.02 -4.68 4.35
N ILE A 112 8.28 -3.73 3.78
CA ILE A 112 7.23 -4.02 2.79
C ILE A 112 7.80 -4.83 1.62
N SER A 113 8.93 -4.37 1.06
CA SER A 113 9.58 -5.04 -0.05
C SER A 113 10.06 -6.44 0.34
N LYS A 114 10.53 -6.63 1.57
CA LYS A 114 10.90 -7.95 2.11
C LYS A 114 9.69 -8.86 2.23
N TYR A 115 8.58 -8.40 2.82
CA TYR A 115 7.37 -9.21 2.96
C TYR A 115 6.76 -9.62 1.63
N ILE A 116 6.84 -8.77 0.60
CA ILE A 116 6.43 -9.14 -0.76
C ILE A 116 7.34 -10.24 -1.34
N ARG A 117 8.65 -10.21 -1.03
CA ARG A 117 9.61 -11.21 -1.54
C ARG A 117 9.52 -12.58 -0.87
N GLU A 118 9.26 -12.58 0.43
CA GLU A 118 9.15 -13.78 1.27
C GLU A 118 7.77 -14.46 1.21
N ALA A 119 6.80 -13.79 0.58
CA ALA A 119 5.43 -14.28 0.38
C ALA A 119 5.31 -15.32 -0.74
#